data_AF-A0A9X1B464-F1
#
_entry.id   AF-A0A9X1B464-F1
#
_cell.length_a   1.000
_cell.length_b   1.000
_cell.length_c   1.000
_cell.angle_alpha   90.00
_cell.angle_beta   90.00
_cell.angle_gamma   90.00
#
_symmetry.space_group_name_H-M   'P 1'
#
loop_
_entity.id
_entity.type
_entity.pdbx_description
1 polymer ?
#
loop_
_entity_poly.entity_id
_entity_poly.type
_entity_poly.pdbx_seq_one_letter_code
_entity_poly.pdbx_strand_id
1 'polypeptide(L)'
;MPHKQNSQAADWTEALCDAVATDDVQHVGNVFGHLVLQDCERISVRAKRFIEQFAPSYFADEDLDRDRLEAHLRMDVFGASVLAYLEGQDVAIELSVEHDIATWIEANAPALVSANLSQMEQALGQPGVGTHRDQVKLHQLIDLDIYEAIQQRILEKTWADIEVALADVMAAAAS
;
A
#
# COMPACT_ATOMS: atom_id res chain seq x y z
N MET A 1 18.26 17.92 9.98
CA MET A 1 18.73 17.06 8.87
C MET A 1 17.51 16.58 8.08
N PRO A 2 17.09 17.27 7.03
CA PRO A 2 16.18 16.71 6.03
C PRO A 2 16.99 16.22 4.81
N HIS A 3 16.34 15.51 3.89
CA HIS A 3 16.88 15.00 2.61
C HIS A 3 17.45 13.56 2.62
N LYS A 4 16.55 12.60 2.79
CA LYS A 4 16.61 11.35 2.00
C LYS A 4 15.29 10.96 1.32
N GLN A 5 14.17 11.62 1.65
CA GLN A 5 12.88 11.40 0.97
C GLN A 5 12.73 12.15 -0.36
N ASN A 6 13.67 13.03 -0.73
CA ASN A 6 13.54 13.91 -1.90
C ASN A 6 14.03 13.33 -3.24
N SER A 7 14.76 12.20 -3.27
CA SER A 7 15.24 11.65 -4.55
C SER A 7 14.18 10.79 -5.25
N GLN A 8 13.49 9.91 -4.50
CA GLN A 8 12.48 9.02 -5.09
C GLN A 8 11.25 9.74 -5.65
N ALA A 9 10.79 10.83 -4.99
CA ALA A 9 9.65 11.61 -5.48
C ALA A 9 9.98 12.40 -6.77
N ALA A 10 11.24 12.81 -6.92
CA ALA A 10 11.71 13.46 -8.15
C ALA A 10 11.78 12.46 -9.32
N ASP A 11 12.20 11.22 -9.05
CA ASP A 11 12.46 10.22 -10.08
C ASP A 11 11.19 9.73 -10.82
N TRP A 12 10.06 9.53 -10.13
CA TRP A 12 8.84 9.09 -10.81
C TRP A 12 8.04 10.24 -11.45
N THR A 13 8.18 11.46 -10.93
CA THR A 13 7.48 12.64 -11.47
C THR A 13 8.00 13.01 -12.87
N GLU A 14 9.33 12.98 -13.06
CA GLU A 14 9.94 13.19 -14.39
C GLU A 14 9.49 12.10 -15.37
N ALA A 15 9.53 10.83 -14.94
CA ALA A 15 9.06 9.70 -15.75
C ALA A 15 7.57 9.83 -16.12
N LEU A 16 6.73 10.35 -15.22
CA LEU A 16 5.32 10.60 -15.48
C LEU A 16 5.12 11.69 -16.54
N CYS A 17 5.85 12.81 -16.42
CA CYS A 17 5.79 13.90 -17.39
C CYS A 17 6.15 13.42 -18.79
N ASP A 18 7.25 12.68 -18.92
CA ASP A 18 7.71 12.13 -20.20
C ASP A 18 6.69 11.15 -20.79
N ALA A 19 6.12 10.27 -19.96
CA ALA A 19 5.12 9.30 -20.38
C ALA A 19 3.85 9.97 -20.92
N VAL A 20 3.36 11.00 -20.22
CA VAL A 20 2.17 11.76 -20.63
C VAL A 20 2.43 12.63 -21.86
N ALA A 21 3.63 13.19 -22.00
CA ALA A 21 4.02 13.97 -23.17
C ALA A 21 4.08 13.12 -24.44
N THR A 22 4.48 11.85 -24.31
CA THR A 22 4.67 10.89 -25.41
C THR A 22 3.49 9.95 -25.64
N ASP A 23 2.41 10.10 -24.86
CA ASP A 23 1.23 9.22 -24.86
C ASP A 23 1.61 7.72 -24.63
N ASP A 24 2.66 7.48 -23.83
CA ASP A 24 3.16 6.14 -23.49
C ASP A 24 2.37 5.54 -22.31
N VAL A 25 1.28 4.85 -22.65
CA VAL A 25 0.41 4.14 -21.69
C VAL A 25 1.21 3.16 -20.81
N GLN A 26 2.21 2.48 -21.38
CA GLN A 26 2.98 1.49 -20.62
C GLN A 26 3.83 2.16 -19.54
N HIS A 27 4.47 3.29 -19.85
CA HIS A 27 5.22 4.04 -18.84
C HIS A 27 4.32 4.68 -17.77
N VAL A 28 3.14 5.19 -18.13
CA VAL A 28 2.17 5.66 -17.12
C VAL A 28 1.80 4.53 -16.16
N GLY A 29 1.52 3.33 -16.69
CA GLY A 29 1.24 2.15 -15.89
C GLY A 29 2.42 1.71 -15.02
N ASN A 30 3.66 1.83 -15.51
CA ASN A 30 4.86 1.54 -14.73
C ASN A 30 5.01 2.51 -13.56
N VAL A 31 4.77 3.82 -13.78
CA VAL A 31 4.80 4.82 -12.71
C VAL A 31 3.75 4.52 -11.65
N PHE A 32 2.52 4.21 -12.06
CA PHE A 32 1.48 3.78 -11.13
C PHE A 32 1.92 2.56 -10.32
N GLY A 33 2.42 1.52 -10.98
CA GLY A 33 2.94 0.31 -10.31
C GLY A 33 4.06 0.60 -9.32
N HIS A 34 4.94 1.57 -9.61
CA HIS A 34 5.98 2.01 -8.67
C HIS A 34 5.42 2.64 -7.40
N LEU A 35 4.35 3.46 -7.51
CA LEU A 35 3.67 4.03 -6.34
C LEU A 35 3.06 2.91 -5.47
N VAL A 36 2.35 1.97 -6.09
CA VAL A 36 1.76 0.83 -5.36
C VAL A 36 2.83 0.01 -4.63
N LEU A 37 3.97 -0.26 -5.28
CA LEU A 37 5.07 -0.97 -4.65
C LEU A 37 5.67 -0.18 -3.47
N GLN A 38 5.77 1.14 -3.58
CA GLN A 38 6.28 1.98 -2.50
C GLN A 38 5.32 2.01 -1.30
N ASP A 39 4.01 2.04 -1.54
CA ASP A 39 3.00 1.89 -0.49
C ASP A 39 3.17 0.55 0.23
N CYS A 40 3.28 -0.53 -0.53
CA CYS A 40 3.41 -1.89 -0.02
C CYS A 40 4.72 -2.13 0.74
N GLU A 41 5.82 -1.48 0.34
CA GLU A 41 7.07 -1.49 1.10
C GLU A 41 6.88 -0.85 2.48
N ARG A 42 6.19 0.30 2.55
CA ARG A 42 5.92 0.98 3.82
C ARG A 42 5.01 0.16 4.72
N ILE A 43 3.97 -0.47 4.16
CA ILE A 43 3.09 -1.41 4.87
C ILE A 43 3.91 -2.59 5.42
N SER A 44 4.75 -3.21 4.59
CA SER A 44 5.60 -4.33 4.98
C SER A 44 6.55 -3.97 6.12
N VAL A 45 7.20 -2.81 6.06
CA VAL A 45 8.10 -2.32 7.11
C VAL A 45 7.35 -2.09 8.42
N ARG A 46 6.13 -1.54 8.37
CA ARG A 46 5.28 -1.35 9.56
C ARG A 46 4.86 -2.69 10.16
N ALA A 47 4.42 -3.63 9.34
CA ALA A 47 4.04 -4.98 9.78
C ALA A 47 5.20 -5.69 10.47
N LYS A 48 6.39 -5.73 9.83
CA LYS A 48 7.60 -6.33 10.42
C LYS A 48 7.96 -5.71 11.75
N ARG A 49 7.95 -4.38 11.84
CA ARG A 49 8.22 -3.67 13.10
C ARG A 49 7.22 -4.06 14.19
N PHE A 50 5.94 -4.16 13.85
CA PHE A 50 4.93 -4.55 14.83
C PHE A 50 5.17 -5.98 15.32
N ILE A 51 5.40 -6.92 14.41
CA ILE A 51 5.68 -8.32 14.72
C ILE A 51 6.90 -8.43 15.63
N GLU A 52 8.01 -7.78 15.28
CA GLU A 52 9.25 -7.81 16.06
C GLU A 52 9.10 -7.23 17.48
N GLN A 53 8.29 -6.17 17.63
CA GLN A 53 8.19 -5.43 18.89
C GLN A 53 7.08 -5.95 19.82
N PHE A 54 5.95 -6.37 19.26
CA PHE A 54 4.74 -6.62 20.02
C PHE A 54 4.31 -8.09 20.01
N ALA A 55 4.65 -8.90 18.99
CA ALA A 55 4.31 -10.32 19.02
C ALA A 55 4.81 -11.05 20.29
N PRO A 56 6.02 -10.75 20.84
CA PRO A 56 6.47 -11.35 22.10
C PRO A 56 5.52 -11.15 23.29
N SER A 57 4.81 -10.02 23.39
CA SER A 57 3.87 -9.79 24.50
C SER A 57 2.58 -10.61 24.35
N TYR A 58 2.17 -10.93 23.12
CA TYR A 58 1.04 -11.82 22.87
C TYR A 58 1.34 -13.25 23.36
N PHE A 59 2.57 -13.74 23.15
CA PHE A 59 2.97 -15.07 23.63
C PHE A 59 3.14 -15.18 25.15
N ALA A 60 3.26 -14.06 25.85
CA ALA A 60 3.35 -14.03 27.30
C ALA A 60 1.97 -14.09 27.98
N ASP A 61 0.89 -13.97 27.20
CA ASP A 61 -0.49 -14.09 27.69
C ASP A 61 -0.91 -15.56 27.70
N GLU A 62 -0.91 -16.17 28.89
CA GLU A 62 -1.26 -17.58 29.09
C GLU A 62 -2.77 -17.88 28.93
N ASP A 63 -3.62 -16.84 28.82
CA ASP A 63 -5.08 -16.98 28.79
C ASP A 63 -5.65 -17.18 27.37
N LEU A 64 -4.84 -17.04 26.32
CA LEU A 64 -5.27 -17.20 24.93
C LEU A 64 -4.94 -18.59 24.37
N ASP A 65 -5.97 -19.28 23.84
CA ASP A 65 -5.73 -20.43 22.98
C ASP A 65 -5.04 -20.00 21.67
N ARG A 66 -4.32 -20.94 21.04
CA ARG A 66 -3.48 -20.65 19.88
C ARG A 66 -4.24 -20.04 18.70
N ASP A 67 -5.45 -20.52 18.43
CA ASP A 67 -6.26 -20.08 17.29
C ASP A 67 -6.76 -18.64 17.52
N ARG A 68 -7.15 -18.31 18.75
CA ARG A 68 -7.50 -16.94 19.15
C ARG A 68 -6.31 -16.00 19.13
N LEU A 69 -5.14 -16.49 19.53
CA LEU A 69 -3.89 -15.73 19.49
C LEU A 69 -3.52 -15.35 18.06
N GLU A 70 -3.56 -16.33 17.15
CA GLU A 70 -3.29 -16.12 15.73
C GLU A 70 -4.27 -15.13 15.12
N ALA A 71 -5.57 -15.29 15.39
CA ALA A 71 -6.60 -14.38 14.89
C ALA A 71 -6.41 -12.94 15.39
N HIS A 72 -6.14 -12.74 16.69
CA HIS A 72 -5.89 -11.40 17.24
C HIS A 72 -4.62 -10.78 16.64
N LEU A 73 -3.51 -11.52 16.65
CA LEU A 73 -2.24 -11.01 16.15
C LEU A 73 -2.32 -10.65 14.66
N ARG A 74 -3.04 -11.44 13.86
CA ARG A 74 -3.30 -11.15 12.45
C ARG A 74 -4.05 -9.82 12.27
N MET A 75 -5.11 -9.61 13.05
CA MET A 75 -5.91 -8.37 12.99
C MET A 75 -5.11 -7.15 13.48
N ASP A 76 -4.35 -7.29 14.55
CA ASP A 76 -3.55 -6.21 15.11
C ASP A 76 -2.38 -5.83 14.19
N VAL A 77 -1.74 -6.81 13.54
CA VAL A 77 -0.75 -6.54 12.48
C VAL A 77 -1.39 -5.84 11.31
N PHE A 78 -2.57 -6.25 10.86
CA PHE A 78 -3.29 -5.58 9.78
C PHE A 78 -3.59 -4.12 10.14
N GLY A 79 -4.13 -3.89 11.34
CA GLY A 79 -4.41 -2.54 11.85
C GLY A 79 -3.17 -1.66 11.95
N ALA A 80 -2.08 -2.18 12.53
CA ALA A 80 -0.84 -1.44 12.72
C ALA A 80 -0.03 -1.22 11.42
N SER A 81 -0.32 -1.97 10.36
CA SER A 81 0.37 -1.88 9.08
C SER A 81 -0.46 -1.15 8.02
N VAL A 82 -1.52 -1.79 7.52
CA VAL A 82 -2.35 -1.30 6.41
C VAL A 82 -3.20 -0.13 6.87
N LEU A 83 -4.03 -0.30 7.91
CA LEU A 83 -4.93 0.78 8.34
C LEU A 83 -4.15 1.99 8.84
N ALA A 84 -3.16 1.79 9.71
CA ALA A 84 -2.33 2.89 10.20
C ALA A 84 -1.50 3.58 9.09
N TYR A 85 -1.20 2.89 7.98
CA TYR A 85 -0.59 3.53 6.81
C TYR A 85 -1.59 4.46 6.13
N LEU A 86 -2.80 3.97 5.93
CA LEU A 86 -3.86 4.66 5.21
C LEU A 86 -4.52 5.78 6.02
N GLU A 87 -4.55 5.71 7.36
CA GLU A 87 -4.96 6.84 8.22
C GLU A 87 -4.11 8.10 7.99
N GLY A 88 -2.86 7.92 7.57
CA GLY A 88 -1.97 9.03 7.18
C GLY A 88 -2.24 9.58 5.78
N GLN A 89 -3.13 8.96 5.02
CA GLN A 89 -3.53 9.35 3.68
C GLN A 89 -5.02 9.76 3.70
N ASP A 90 -5.37 10.82 2.98
CA ASP A 90 -6.77 11.29 2.89
C ASP A 90 -7.58 10.36 1.96
N VAL A 91 -7.75 9.10 2.34
CA VAL A 91 -8.40 8.04 1.55
C VAL A 91 -9.65 7.56 2.28
N ALA A 92 -10.78 7.59 1.58
CA ALA A 92 -12.05 7.08 2.09
C ALA A 92 -12.08 5.54 2.00
N ILE A 93 -11.56 4.88 3.03
CA ILE A 93 -11.57 3.43 3.18
C ILE A 93 -12.55 2.97 4.26
N GLU A 94 -12.99 1.72 4.16
CA GLU A 94 -13.68 1.05 5.26
C GLU A 94 -12.67 0.70 6.36
N LEU A 95 -12.90 1.13 7.61
CA LEU A 95 -12.02 0.78 8.73
C LEU A 95 -12.41 -0.53 9.43
N SER A 96 -13.62 -1.04 9.13
CA SER A 96 -14.11 -2.30 9.66
C SER A 96 -13.58 -3.46 8.81
N VAL A 97 -12.68 -4.25 9.38
CA VAL A 97 -12.17 -5.46 8.74
C VAL A 97 -12.94 -6.63 9.35
N GLU A 98 -14.06 -7.02 8.75
CA GLU A 98 -14.88 -8.14 9.23
C GLU A 98 -14.19 -9.49 8.91
N HIS A 99 -13.14 -9.84 9.66
CA HIS A 99 -12.40 -11.13 9.66
C HIS A 99 -11.82 -11.64 8.32
N ASP A 100 -12.16 -11.00 7.19
CA ASP A 100 -11.70 -11.36 5.86
C ASP A 100 -10.94 -10.18 5.23
N ILE A 101 -9.63 -10.23 5.42
CA ILE A 101 -8.70 -9.23 4.90
C ILE A 101 -8.64 -9.25 3.36
N ALA A 102 -8.85 -10.40 2.72
CA ALA A 102 -8.83 -10.47 1.26
C ALA A 102 -10.04 -9.75 0.67
N THR A 103 -11.23 -10.01 1.21
CA THR A 103 -12.46 -9.29 0.83
C THR A 103 -12.33 -7.78 1.13
N TRP A 104 -11.70 -7.41 2.24
CA TRP A 104 -11.42 -6.01 2.54
C TRP A 104 -10.51 -5.35 1.49
N ILE A 105 -9.43 -6.03 1.08
CA ILE A 105 -8.50 -5.52 0.07
C ILE A 105 -9.21 -5.32 -1.27
N GLU A 106 -10.02 -6.29 -1.69
CA GLU A 106 -10.83 -6.21 -2.92
C GLU A 106 -11.78 -5.00 -2.86
N ALA A 107 -12.54 -4.86 -1.77
CA ALA A 107 -13.51 -3.78 -1.60
C ALA A 107 -12.89 -2.37 -1.58
N ASN A 108 -11.65 -2.25 -1.08
CA ASN A 108 -10.97 -0.96 -0.94
C ASN A 108 -9.99 -0.66 -2.09
N ALA A 109 -9.73 -1.59 -3.01
CA ALA A 109 -8.84 -1.38 -4.14
C ALA A 109 -9.18 -0.14 -4.99
N PRO A 110 -10.47 0.15 -5.32
CA PRO A 110 -10.82 1.36 -6.09
C PRO A 110 -10.45 2.67 -5.39
N ALA A 111 -10.64 2.73 -4.07
CA ALA A 111 -10.30 3.92 -3.28
C ALA A 111 -8.77 4.14 -3.24
N LEU A 112 -7.99 3.07 -3.11
CA LEU A 112 -6.53 3.11 -3.14
C LEU A 112 -5.98 3.51 -4.51
N VAL A 113 -6.56 2.99 -5.60
CA VAL A 113 -6.24 3.44 -6.97
C VAL A 113 -6.49 4.93 -7.10
N SER A 114 -7.67 5.40 -6.66
CA SER A 114 -8.04 6.81 -6.72
C SER A 114 -7.05 7.70 -5.97
N ALA A 115 -6.56 7.25 -4.80
CA ALA A 115 -5.55 7.96 -4.04
C ALA A 115 -4.22 8.07 -4.79
N ASN A 116 -3.74 6.97 -5.38
CA ASN A 116 -2.49 6.95 -6.15
C ASN A 116 -2.58 7.75 -7.45
N LEU A 117 -3.73 7.73 -8.12
CA LEU A 117 -4.00 8.59 -9.27
C LEU A 117 -4.02 10.07 -8.89
N SER A 118 -4.64 10.43 -7.75
CA SER A 118 -4.61 11.81 -7.27
C SER A 118 -3.18 12.28 -6.96
N GLN A 119 -2.32 11.41 -6.43
CA GLN A 119 -0.90 11.74 -6.26
C GLN A 119 -0.21 12.04 -7.60
N MET A 120 -0.46 11.23 -8.63
CA MET A 120 0.07 11.45 -9.98
C MET A 120 -0.44 12.77 -10.59
N GLU A 121 -1.74 13.05 -10.46
CA GLU A 121 -2.37 14.29 -10.95
C GLU A 121 -1.82 15.54 -10.23
N GLN A 122 -1.65 15.45 -8.91
CA GLN A 122 -1.09 16.52 -8.10
C GLN A 122 0.36 16.80 -8.49
N ALA A 123 1.16 15.76 -8.77
CA ALA A 123 2.53 15.91 -9.24
C ALA A 123 2.60 16.67 -10.58
N LEU A 124 1.75 16.30 -11.55
CA LEU A 124 1.63 17.02 -12.83
C LEU A 124 1.14 18.46 -12.67
N GLY A 125 0.33 18.72 -11.63
CA GLY A 125 -0.21 20.05 -11.33
C GLY A 125 0.80 21.01 -10.67
N GLN A 126 1.99 20.54 -10.30
CA GLN A 126 2.98 21.38 -9.63
C GLN A 126 3.55 22.44 -10.58
N PRO A 127 3.80 23.68 -10.10
CA PRO A 127 4.39 24.74 -10.92
C PRO A 127 5.73 24.32 -11.55
N GLY A 128 5.81 24.35 -12.88
CA GLY A 128 7.03 24.00 -13.62
C GLY A 128 7.23 22.51 -13.88
N VAL A 129 6.27 21.65 -13.52
CA VAL A 129 6.33 20.20 -13.76
C VAL A 129 5.48 19.81 -14.96
N GLY A 130 4.17 20.07 -14.92
CA GLY A 130 3.23 19.76 -15.99
C GLY A 130 2.21 20.86 -16.19
N THR A 131 1.31 20.65 -17.16
CA THR A 131 0.23 21.57 -17.49
C THR A 131 -1.13 20.93 -17.17
N HIS A 132 -2.18 21.75 -17.10
CA HIS A 132 -3.55 21.23 -17.00
C HIS A 132 -3.91 20.28 -18.16
N ARG A 133 -3.31 20.48 -19.35
CA ARG A 133 -3.47 19.58 -20.49
C ARG A 133 -2.87 18.20 -20.23
N ASP A 134 -1.77 18.13 -19.49
CA ASP A 134 -1.10 16.87 -19.15
C ASP A 134 -1.93 16.07 -18.13
N GLN A 135 -2.59 16.74 -17.19
CA GLN A 135 -3.58 16.09 -16.32
C GLN A 135 -4.72 15.47 -17.13
N VAL A 136 -5.29 16.22 -18.08
CA VAL A 136 -6.35 15.70 -18.97
C VAL A 136 -5.86 14.51 -19.80
N LYS A 137 -4.63 14.56 -20.31
CA LYS A 137 -4.00 13.43 -21.03
C LYS A 137 -3.82 12.22 -20.12
N LEU A 138 -3.36 12.40 -18.89
CA LEU A 138 -3.23 11.32 -17.92
C LEU A 138 -4.56 10.57 -17.76
N HIS A 139 -5.68 11.27 -17.56
CA HIS A 139 -7.01 10.62 -17.49
C HIS A 139 -7.40 9.84 -18.74
N GLN A 140 -6.90 10.22 -19.92
CA GLN A 140 -7.18 9.50 -21.18
C GLN A 140 -6.31 8.24 -21.35
N LEU A 141 -5.18 8.17 -20.65
CA LEU A 141 -4.23 7.05 -20.71
C LEU A 141 -4.46 6.02 -19.60
N ILE A 142 -5.33 6.33 -18.63
CA ILE A 142 -5.65 5.45 -17.49
C ILE A 142 -6.74 4.44 -17.88
N ASP A 143 -6.47 3.18 -17.56
CA ASP A 143 -7.46 2.11 -17.50
C ASP A 143 -7.67 1.74 -16.02
N LEU A 144 -8.82 2.13 -15.46
CA LEU A 144 -9.11 1.95 -14.03
C LEU A 144 -9.20 0.46 -13.66
N ASP A 145 -9.81 -0.36 -14.50
CA ASP A 145 -9.98 -1.80 -14.24
C ASP A 145 -8.61 -2.49 -14.14
N ILE A 146 -7.67 -2.11 -15.02
CA ILE A 146 -6.29 -2.62 -14.97
C ILE A 146 -5.59 -2.16 -13.69
N TYR A 147 -5.75 -0.90 -13.30
CA TYR A 147 -5.05 -0.35 -12.14
C TYR A 147 -5.61 -0.87 -10.82
N GLU A 148 -6.92 -1.11 -10.74
CA GLU A 148 -7.57 -1.81 -9.63
C GLU A 148 -7.03 -3.23 -9.49
N ALA A 149 -6.96 -4.00 -10.58
CA ALA A 149 -6.39 -5.34 -10.57
C ALA A 149 -4.91 -5.35 -10.17
N ILE A 150 -4.12 -4.34 -10.57
CA ILE A 150 -2.72 -4.20 -10.16
C ILE A 150 -2.63 -3.88 -8.66
N GLN A 151 -3.40 -2.90 -8.17
CA GLN A 151 -3.44 -2.48 -6.78
C GLN A 151 -3.82 -3.64 -5.86
N GLN A 152 -4.92 -4.33 -6.18
CA GLN A 152 -5.39 -5.50 -5.45
C GLN A 152 -4.31 -6.58 -5.39
N ARG A 153 -3.79 -7.02 -6.55
CA ARG A 153 -2.81 -8.11 -6.63
C ARG A 153 -1.54 -7.83 -5.83
N ILE A 154 -1.02 -6.60 -5.90
CA ILE A 154 0.22 -6.25 -5.18
C ILE A 154 -0.05 -6.20 -3.67
N LEU A 155 -1.19 -5.65 -3.24
CA LEU A 155 -1.54 -5.58 -1.83
C LEU A 155 -1.83 -6.98 -1.24
N GLU A 156 -2.54 -7.84 -1.97
CA GLU A 156 -2.76 -9.25 -1.59
C GLU A 156 -1.44 -10.00 -1.44
N LYS A 157 -0.53 -9.85 -2.40
CA LYS A 157 0.80 -10.47 -2.31
C LYS A 157 1.57 -9.97 -1.09
N THR A 158 1.54 -8.67 -0.86
CA THR A 158 2.21 -8.04 0.30
C THR A 158 1.64 -8.57 1.61
N TRP A 159 0.32 -8.73 1.68
CA TRP A 159 -0.35 -9.30 2.84
C TRP A 159 0.02 -10.78 3.04
N ALA A 160 0.03 -11.59 1.98
CA ALA A 160 0.46 -12.98 2.06
C ALA A 160 1.90 -13.12 2.58
N ASP A 161 2.82 -12.25 2.14
CA ASP A 161 4.19 -12.22 2.66
C ASP A 161 4.26 -11.87 4.16
N ILE A 162 3.35 -10.99 4.64
CA ILE A 162 3.21 -10.66 6.07
C ILE A 162 2.66 -11.86 6.86
N GLU A 163 1.70 -12.59 6.31
CA GLU A 163 1.14 -13.80 6.94
C GLU A 163 2.18 -14.91 7.09
N VAL A 164 3.07 -15.07 6.10
CA VAL A 164 4.22 -15.98 6.23
C VAL A 164 5.12 -15.58 7.39
N ALA A 165 5.47 -14.29 7.49
CA ALA A 165 6.30 -13.78 8.59
C ALA A 165 5.63 -13.97 9.97
N LEU A 166 4.30 -13.82 10.04
CA LEU A 166 3.52 -14.11 11.24
C LEU A 166 3.60 -15.59 11.61
N ALA A 167 3.37 -16.48 10.64
CA ALA A 167 3.43 -17.93 10.87
C ALA A 167 4.80 -18.40 11.38
N ASP A 168 5.89 -17.83 10.84
CA ASP A 168 7.25 -18.12 11.30
C ASP A 168 7.47 -17.75 12.77
N VAL A 169 6.98 -16.58 13.18
CA VAL A 169 7.09 -16.11 14.57
C VAL A 169 6.23 -16.95 15.52
N MET A 170 5.01 -17.32 15.10
CA MET A 170 4.14 -18.22 15.86
C MET A 170 4.76 -19.61 16.04
N ALA A 171 5.42 -20.14 15.01
CA ALA A 171 6.10 -21.43 15.08
C ALA A 171 7.33 -21.39 16.01
N ALA A 172 8.09 -20.29 15.96
CA ALA A 172 9.25 -20.08 16.83
C ALA A 172 8.85 -19.98 18.32
N ALA A 173 7.71 -19.34 18.63
CA ALA A 173 7.22 -19.22 20.01
C ALA A 173 6.72 -20.55 20.61
N ALA A 174 6.38 -21.53 19.76
CA ALA A 174 5.89 -22.85 20.19
C ALA A 174 6.99 -23.91 20.38
N SER A 175 8.24 -23.58 20.04
CA SER A 175 9.42 -24.47 20.09
C SER A 175 10.22 -24.30 21.38
#